data_AF-A0A061HKY8-F1
#
_entry.id   AF-A0A061HKY8-F1
#
_cell.length_a   1.000
_cell.length_b   1.000
_cell.length_c   1.000
_cell.angle_alpha   90.00
_cell.angle_beta   90.00
_cell.angle_gamma   90.00
#
_symmetry.space_group_name_H-M   'P 1'
#
loop_
_entity.id
_entity.type
_entity.pdbx_description
1 polymer ?
#
loop_
_entity_poly.entity_id
_entity_poly.type
_entity_poly.pdbx_seq_one_letter_code
_entity_poly.pdbx_strand_id
1 'polypeptide(L)'
;MPPIASINPCEPDKSTCRSYSLAISGDVFRWLVDFAPVDVLNKVSLLRKYFSRLLQGIGYCCGFCGDGANDCGALKAADVGISLSEAEASVAAPITSQVFDITCVPEVIREGRAALVTSFSCFKYMSLYSAIQFTSVTFLYASASNLGDFQTNMIQVGWTGAYPVLSRKRPTANLVSRKVLVPLVGQMIISILYQSIGFFTVRKQNCLIFDTYTPRFIPPVLDKNKSNIMHSENTVLFLLSCFLYIFSSVILSVGPPFRQSVALNYFQIFILCLGASYLVVAWLSEGYLLPWLSRFMGKIMNRRSPKQRKIYKVVSSSM
;
A
#
# COMPACT_ATOMS: atom_id res chain seq x y z
N MET A 1 53.67 -60.33 -26.03
CA MET A 1 52.87 -59.17 -25.57
C MET A 1 51.42 -59.62 -25.46
N PRO A 2 50.79 -59.61 -24.28
CA PRO A 2 49.35 -59.81 -24.19
C PRO A 2 48.62 -58.51 -24.58
N PRO A 3 47.34 -58.57 -24.99
CA PRO A 3 46.62 -57.40 -25.48
C PRO A 3 46.22 -56.47 -24.33
N ILE A 4 46.25 -55.17 -24.60
CA ILE A 4 45.76 -54.11 -23.72
C ILE A 4 44.24 -54.26 -23.61
N ALA A 5 43.75 -54.50 -22.39
CA ALA A 5 42.31 -54.53 -22.11
C ALA A 5 41.71 -53.14 -22.39
N SER A 6 40.71 -53.10 -23.27
CA SER A 6 39.85 -51.94 -23.48
C SER A 6 39.13 -51.60 -22.19
N ILE A 7 39.53 -50.50 -21.54
CA ILE A 7 38.78 -49.92 -20.42
C ILE A 7 37.51 -49.32 -21.03
N ASN A 8 36.43 -50.10 -21.04
CA ASN A 8 35.09 -49.56 -21.25
C ASN A 8 34.81 -48.58 -20.09
N PRO A 9 34.50 -47.30 -20.34
CA PRO A 9 34.05 -46.42 -19.28
C PRO A 9 32.72 -47.00 -18.76
N CYS A 10 32.74 -47.54 -17.55
CA CYS A 10 31.52 -47.94 -16.86
C CYS A 10 30.60 -46.73 -16.83
N GLU A 11 29.43 -46.84 -17.46
CA GLU A 11 28.36 -45.86 -17.28
C GLU A 11 28.07 -45.77 -15.77
N PRO A 12 28.17 -44.58 -15.16
CA PRO A 12 27.92 -44.45 -13.74
C PRO A 12 26.45 -44.77 -13.47
N ASP A 13 26.24 -45.79 -12.65
CA ASP A 13 24.93 -46.23 -12.17
C ASP A 13 24.20 -45.04 -11.52
N LYS A 14 23.08 -44.64 -12.14
CA LYS A 14 22.32 -43.43 -11.75
C LYS A 14 21.71 -43.55 -10.35
N SER A 15 21.67 -44.76 -9.78
CA SER A 15 21.16 -45.02 -8.43
C SER A 15 22.14 -44.60 -7.33
N THR A 16 23.45 -44.74 -7.55
CA THR A 16 24.52 -44.42 -6.58
C THR A 16 24.77 -42.91 -6.45
N CYS A 17 24.55 -42.14 -7.51
CA CYS A 17 24.74 -40.69 -7.52
C CYS A 17 23.73 -39.90 -6.65
N ARG A 18 22.65 -40.52 -6.17
CA ARG A 18 21.67 -39.85 -5.30
C ARG A 18 22.06 -39.87 -3.81
N SER A 19 23.05 -40.67 -3.42
CA SER A 19 23.40 -40.90 -2.01
C SER A 19 24.60 -40.10 -1.51
N TYR A 20 25.30 -39.38 -2.41
CA TYR A 20 26.52 -38.65 -2.08
C TYR A 20 26.41 -37.20 -2.54
N SER A 21 26.85 -36.28 -1.68
CA SER A 21 27.05 -34.87 -2.04
C SER A 21 28.52 -34.65 -2.36
N LEU A 22 28.82 -34.14 -3.57
CA LEU A 22 30.19 -33.92 -4.03
C LEU A 22 30.69 -32.55 -3.55
N ALA A 23 31.81 -32.53 -2.83
CA ALA A 23 32.55 -31.31 -2.52
C ALA A 23 33.67 -31.12 -3.55
N ILE A 24 33.73 -29.96 -4.20
CA ILE A 24 34.70 -29.66 -5.25
C ILE A 24 35.70 -28.64 -4.73
N SER A 25 37.00 -28.88 -4.96
CA SER A 25 38.06 -27.93 -4.60
C SER A 25 38.06 -26.71 -5.55
N GLY A 26 38.71 -25.62 -5.14
CA GLY A 26 38.77 -24.40 -5.94
C GLY A 26 39.42 -24.62 -7.32
N ASP A 27 40.46 -25.44 -7.39
CA ASP A 27 41.20 -25.70 -8.63
C ASP A 27 40.36 -26.51 -9.62
N VAL A 28 39.67 -27.54 -9.13
CA VAL A 28 38.75 -28.35 -9.95
C VAL A 28 37.57 -27.49 -10.42
N PHE A 29 37.05 -26.60 -9.56
CA PHE A 29 36.00 -25.68 -9.97
C PHE A 29 36.46 -24.70 -11.04
N ARG A 30 37.67 -24.15 -10.91
CA ARG A 30 38.23 -23.24 -11.91
C ARG A 30 38.37 -23.94 -13.27
N TRP A 31 38.87 -25.18 -13.26
CA TRP A 31 38.90 -26.02 -14.47
C TRP A 31 37.50 -26.25 -15.04
N LEU A 32 36.49 -26.50 -14.19
CA LEU A 32 35.10 -26.65 -14.64
C LEU A 32 34.56 -25.38 -15.29
N VAL A 33 34.84 -24.19 -14.73
CA VAL A 33 34.40 -22.92 -15.31
C VAL A 33 35.05 -22.68 -16.68
N ASP A 34 36.33 -23.01 -16.82
CA ASP A 34 37.10 -22.73 -18.03
C ASP A 34 36.81 -23.74 -19.16
N PHE A 35 36.52 -25.01 -18.82
CA PHE A 35 36.47 -26.10 -19.80
C PHE A 35 35.18 -26.94 -19.81
N ALA A 36 34.34 -26.88 -18.78
CA ALA A 36 33.15 -27.73 -18.73
C ALA A 36 31.99 -27.17 -19.56
N PRO A 37 31.16 -28.05 -20.15
CA PRO A 37 29.92 -27.64 -20.80
C PRO A 37 28.94 -27.04 -19.78
N VAL A 38 28.16 -26.05 -20.22
CA VAL A 38 27.23 -25.25 -19.39
C VAL A 38 26.25 -26.12 -18.59
N ASP A 39 25.84 -27.27 -19.13
CA ASP A 39 24.94 -28.22 -18.46
C ASP A 39 25.53 -28.86 -17.20
N VAL A 40 26.86 -29.04 -17.15
CA VAL A 40 27.57 -29.55 -15.98
C VAL A 40 27.73 -28.43 -14.96
N LEU A 41 28.04 -27.22 -15.42
CA LEU A 41 28.16 -26.04 -14.58
C LEU A 41 26.84 -25.73 -13.84
N ASN A 42 25.70 -25.87 -14.52
CA ASN A 42 24.37 -25.66 -13.94
C ASN A 42 23.96 -26.70 -12.88
N LYS A 43 24.59 -27.88 -12.85
CA LYS A 43 24.29 -28.96 -11.90
C LYS A 43 25.15 -28.91 -10.64
N VAL A 44 26.22 -28.12 -10.65
CA VAL A 44 27.18 -28.02 -9.55
C VAL A 44 26.71 -26.93 -8.57
N SER A 45 26.27 -27.32 -7.38
CA SER A 45 25.92 -26.40 -6.28
C SER A 45 27.16 -26.12 -5.43
N LEU A 46 27.65 -24.87 -5.38
CA LEU A 46 28.90 -24.52 -4.68
C LEU A 46 28.80 -23.32 -3.73
N LEU A 47 29.63 -23.37 -2.68
CA LEU A 47 29.69 -22.49 -1.51
C LEU A 47 30.82 -21.43 -1.57
N ARG A 48 31.18 -20.85 -2.72
CA ARG A 48 32.32 -19.89 -2.79
C ARG A 48 32.12 -18.61 -3.60
N LYS A 49 33.04 -17.67 -3.31
CA LYS A 49 33.17 -16.23 -3.64
C LYS A 49 32.78 -15.75 -5.06
N TYR A 50 32.83 -16.61 -6.08
CA TYR A 50 32.53 -16.26 -7.49
C TYR A 50 31.15 -16.70 -7.97
N PHE A 51 30.39 -17.43 -7.15
CA PHE A 51 29.13 -18.05 -7.58
C PHE A 51 27.94 -17.09 -7.59
N SER A 52 27.94 -16.02 -6.78
CA SER A 52 26.83 -15.05 -6.77
C SER A 52 26.55 -14.51 -8.16
N ARG A 53 27.60 -14.16 -8.92
CA ARG A 53 27.48 -13.71 -10.31
C ARG A 53 26.99 -14.79 -11.28
N LEU A 54 27.41 -16.04 -11.07
CA LEU A 54 27.00 -17.15 -11.93
C LEU A 54 25.52 -17.50 -11.71
N LEU A 55 25.08 -17.58 -10.45
CA LEU A 55 23.69 -17.77 -10.08
C LEU A 55 22.79 -16.61 -10.53
N GLN A 56 23.26 -15.37 -10.37
CA GLN A 56 22.58 -14.18 -10.90
C GLN A 56 22.42 -14.28 -12.43
N GLY A 57 23.45 -14.77 -13.14
CA GLY A 57 23.39 -15.02 -14.58
C GLY A 57 22.33 -16.06 -15.00
N ILE A 58 21.97 -16.98 -14.09
CA ILE A 58 20.90 -17.98 -14.28
C ILE A 58 19.54 -17.45 -13.78
N GLY A 59 19.48 -16.21 -13.26
CA GLY A 59 18.26 -15.55 -12.79
C GLY A 59 17.88 -15.85 -11.33
N TYR A 60 18.81 -16.40 -10.53
CA TYR A 60 18.60 -16.57 -9.10
C TYR A 60 19.01 -15.34 -8.30
N CYS A 61 18.25 -15.02 -7.26
CA CYS A 61 18.62 -14.01 -6.28
C CYS A 61 19.52 -14.64 -5.20
N CYS A 62 20.66 -14.02 -4.92
CA CYS A 62 21.73 -14.55 -4.10
C CYS A 62 21.95 -13.69 -2.86
N GLY A 63 21.88 -14.32 -1.68
CA GLY A 63 22.38 -13.74 -0.44
C GLY A 63 23.73 -14.35 -0.06
N PHE A 64 24.62 -13.57 0.55
CA PHE A 64 25.88 -14.07 1.09
C PHE A 64 26.08 -13.54 2.51
N CYS A 65 26.60 -14.40 3.40
CA CYS A 65 26.90 -14.04 4.79
C CYS A 65 28.34 -14.44 5.11
N GLY A 66 29.11 -13.53 5.71
CA GLY A 66 30.53 -13.74 6.03
C GLY A 66 31.05 -12.76 7.07
N ASP A 67 32.20 -13.07 7.65
CA ASP A 67 32.80 -12.37 8.79
C ASP A 67 34.20 -11.82 8.50
N GLY A 68 34.87 -12.33 7.47
CA GLY A 68 36.27 -12.03 7.16
C GLY A 68 36.51 -11.18 5.90
N ALA A 69 37.70 -10.57 5.82
CA ALA A 69 38.15 -9.81 4.65
C ALA A 69 38.18 -10.66 3.35
N ASN A 70 38.36 -11.97 3.51
CA ASN A 70 38.33 -12.94 2.42
C ASN A 70 36.94 -13.07 1.77
N ASP A 71 35.89 -12.56 2.41
CA ASP A 71 34.51 -12.64 1.92
C ASP A 71 34.00 -11.34 1.30
N CYS A 72 34.74 -10.23 1.43
CA CYS A 72 34.34 -8.91 0.93
C CYS A 72 33.93 -8.91 -0.55
N GLY A 73 34.63 -9.70 -1.37
CA GLY A 73 34.31 -9.85 -2.79
C GLY A 73 32.96 -10.54 -3.03
N ALA A 74 32.60 -11.53 -2.21
CA ALA A 74 31.31 -12.22 -2.29
C ALA A 74 30.17 -11.38 -1.74
N LEU A 75 30.40 -10.75 -0.57
CA LEU A 75 29.45 -9.86 0.09
C LEU A 75 29.00 -8.73 -0.85
N LYS A 76 29.95 -8.14 -1.57
CA LYS A 76 29.67 -7.07 -2.55
C LYS A 76 29.04 -7.58 -3.85
N ALA A 77 29.31 -8.82 -4.24
CA ALA A 77 28.78 -9.40 -5.47
C ALA A 77 27.38 -10.00 -5.32
N ALA A 78 26.97 -10.38 -4.10
CA ALA A 78 25.64 -10.85 -3.80
C ALA A 78 24.58 -9.74 -3.92
N ASP A 79 23.32 -10.10 -4.17
CA ASP A 79 22.22 -9.13 -4.16
C ASP A 79 21.97 -8.60 -2.74
N VAL A 80 22.22 -9.44 -1.73
CA VAL A 80 22.15 -9.07 -0.32
C VAL A 80 23.36 -9.67 0.41
N GLY A 81 24.29 -8.81 0.84
CA GLY A 81 25.41 -9.19 1.69
C GLY A 81 25.11 -8.93 3.17
N ILE A 82 25.45 -9.89 4.05
CA ILE A 82 25.31 -9.77 5.50
C ILE A 82 26.67 -10.02 6.16
N SER A 83 27.24 -9.00 6.80
CA SER A 83 28.46 -9.16 7.60
C SER A 83 28.11 -9.56 9.04
N LEU A 84 28.83 -10.52 9.62
CA LEU A 84 28.64 -10.96 11.01
C LEU A 84 29.55 -10.25 12.03
N SER A 85 30.33 -9.27 11.58
CA SER A 85 31.30 -8.57 12.42
C SER A 85 31.44 -7.11 11.98
N GLU A 86 31.80 -6.22 12.91
CA GLU A 86 32.17 -4.83 12.58
C GLU A 86 33.59 -4.72 11.97
N ALA A 87 34.25 -5.84 11.69
CA ALA A 87 35.57 -5.87 11.08
C ALA A 87 35.54 -5.41 9.61
N GLU A 88 36.67 -5.54 8.90
CA GLU A 88 36.85 -5.10 7.49
C GLU A 88 35.74 -5.58 6.53
N ALA A 89 35.06 -6.69 6.83
CA ALA A 89 33.94 -7.22 6.06
C ALA A 89 32.69 -6.31 6.07
N SER A 90 32.48 -5.53 7.13
CA SER A 90 31.33 -4.62 7.28
C SER A 90 31.31 -3.50 6.25
N VAL A 91 32.49 -3.05 5.80
CA VAL A 91 32.63 -2.00 4.76
C VAL A 91 32.07 -2.47 3.41
N ALA A 92 32.08 -3.79 3.17
CA ALA A 92 31.64 -4.38 1.90
C ALA A 92 30.17 -4.82 1.89
N ALA A 93 29.54 -5.00 3.05
CA ALA A 93 28.18 -5.54 3.16
C ALA A 93 27.14 -4.43 3.44
N PRO A 94 25.95 -4.46 2.81
CA PRO A 94 24.89 -3.50 3.09
C PRO A 94 24.24 -3.69 4.47
N ILE A 95 24.35 -4.87 5.07
CA ILE A 95 23.81 -5.20 6.39
C ILE A 95 24.94 -5.76 7.25
N THR A 96 25.09 -5.25 8.47
CA THR A 96 26.08 -5.72 9.44
C THR A 96 25.37 -6.11 10.73
N SER A 97 25.54 -7.35 11.16
CA SER A 97 25.09 -7.85 12.47
C SER A 97 26.13 -7.53 13.53
N GLN A 98 25.67 -7.05 14.69
CA GLN A 98 26.53 -6.91 15.88
C GLN A 98 26.62 -8.19 16.70
N VAL A 99 25.75 -9.16 16.42
CA VAL A 99 25.77 -10.48 17.05
C VAL A 99 26.51 -11.44 16.14
N PHE A 100 27.53 -12.10 16.69
CA PHE A 100 28.35 -13.10 16.00
C PHE A 100 27.62 -14.45 15.89
N ASP A 101 26.42 -14.43 15.33
CA ASP A 101 25.61 -15.61 15.05
C ASP A 101 24.91 -15.48 13.70
N ILE A 102 24.40 -16.60 13.18
CA ILE A 102 23.71 -16.61 11.88
C ILE A 102 22.22 -16.30 12.01
N THR A 103 21.72 -15.91 13.19
CA THR A 103 20.29 -15.68 13.43
C THR A 103 19.79 -14.42 12.70
N CYS A 104 20.69 -13.48 12.41
CA CYS A 104 20.40 -12.32 11.58
C CYS A 104 19.93 -12.70 10.15
N VAL A 105 20.34 -13.84 9.61
CA VAL A 105 19.97 -14.27 8.24
C VAL A 105 18.46 -14.52 8.11
N PRO A 106 17.83 -15.43 8.89
CA PRO A 106 16.39 -15.61 8.84
C PRO A 106 15.61 -14.35 9.26
N GLU A 107 16.18 -13.51 10.13
CA GLU A 107 15.56 -12.24 10.53
C GLU A 107 15.51 -11.23 9.36
N VAL A 108 16.60 -11.02 8.65
CA VAL A 108 16.66 -10.17 7.47
C VAL A 108 15.69 -10.68 6.38
N ILE A 109 15.58 -12.00 6.19
CA ILE A 109 14.62 -12.59 5.25
C ILE A 109 13.18 -12.30 5.70
N ARG A 110 12.89 -12.41 6.99
CA ARG A 110 11.56 -12.15 7.59
C ARG A 110 11.17 -10.68 7.39
N GLU A 111 12.05 -9.75 7.75
CA GLU A 111 11.83 -8.32 7.59
C GLU A 111 11.75 -7.91 6.12
N GLY A 112 12.62 -8.43 5.26
CA GLY A 112 12.58 -8.17 3.81
C GLY A 112 11.25 -8.61 3.16
N ARG A 113 10.67 -9.74 3.59
CA ARG A 113 9.36 -10.20 3.11
C ARG A 113 8.22 -9.32 3.59
N ALA A 114 8.25 -8.87 4.85
CA ALA A 114 7.26 -7.94 5.38
C ALA A 114 7.34 -6.57 4.71
N ALA A 115 8.56 -6.07 4.47
CA ALA A 115 8.82 -4.85 3.74
C ALA A 115 8.26 -4.94 2.32
N LEU A 116 8.50 -6.03 1.59
CA LEU A 116 7.96 -6.20 0.24
C LEU A 116 6.43 -6.16 0.21
N VAL A 117 5.76 -6.89 1.11
CA VAL A 117 4.29 -6.88 1.20
C VAL A 117 3.76 -5.49 1.58
N THR A 118 4.49 -4.76 2.42
CA THR A 118 4.16 -3.38 2.79
C THR A 118 4.28 -2.43 1.60
N SER A 119 5.37 -2.50 0.85
CA SER A 119 5.56 -1.71 -0.37
C SER A 119 4.46 -1.98 -1.40
N PHE A 120 4.07 -3.25 -1.60
CA PHE A 120 2.96 -3.61 -2.47
C PHE A 120 1.61 -3.08 -1.98
N SER A 121 1.39 -3.06 -0.66
CA SER A 121 0.17 -2.52 -0.08
C SER A 121 0.11 -0.99 -0.24
N CYS A 122 1.24 -0.31 -0.04
CA CYS A 122 1.39 1.12 -0.26
C CYS A 122 1.16 1.48 -1.74
N PHE A 123 1.74 0.73 -2.67
CA PHE A 123 1.51 0.93 -4.11
C PHE A 123 0.02 0.84 -4.48
N LYS A 124 -0.69 -0.19 -3.99
CA LYS A 124 -2.14 -0.34 -4.22
C LYS A 124 -2.94 0.81 -3.61
N TYR A 125 -2.59 1.20 -2.39
CA TYR A 125 -3.26 2.29 -1.69
C TYR A 125 -3.08 3.61 -2.41
N MET A 126 -1.84 3.97 -2.80
CA MET A 126 -1.55 5.19 -3.56
C MET A 126 -2.30 5.21 -4.90
N SER A 127 -2.36 4.07 -5.58
CA SER A 127 -3.10 3.96 -6.84
C SER A 127 -4.60 4.20 -6.65
N LEU A 128 -5.21 3.60 -5.62
CA LEU A 128 -6.63 3.83 -5.29
C LEU A 128 -6.89 5.27 -4.85
N TYR A 129 -6.00 5.81 -4.03
CA TYR A 129 -6.05 7.19 -3.55
C TYR A 129 -6.09 8.17 -4.71
N SER A 130 -5.18 8.03 -5.68
CA SER A 130 -5.14 8.86 -6.88
C SER A 130 -6.40 8.73 -7.74
N ALA A 131 -6.98 7.53 -7.88
CA ALA A 131 -8.23 7.34 -8.62
C ALA A 131 -9.42 8.06 -7.95
N ILE A 132 -9.58 7.88 -6.64
CA ILE A 132 -10.63 8.53 -5.84
C ILE A 132 -10.49 10.07 -5.89
N GLN A 133 -9.25 10.58 -5.75
CA GLN A 133 -8.98 12.01 -5.82
C GLN A 133 -9.26 12.56 -7.22
N PHE A 134 -8.78 11.88 -8.27
CA PHE A 134 -9.01 12.27 -9.65
C PHE A 134 -10.50 12.37 -9.99
N THR A 135 -11.30 11.38 -9.59
CA THR A 135 -12.75 11.40 -9.82
C THR A 135 -13.46 12.47 -9.02
N SER A 136 -13.08 12.69 -7.76
CA SER A 136 -13.62 13.79 -6.93
C SER A 136 -13.39 15.13 -7.61
N VAL A 137 -12.13 15.41 -7.97
CA VAL A 137 -11.71 16.66 -8.61
C VAL A 137 -12.39 16.83 -9.97
N THR A 138 -12.54 15.78 -10.76
CA THR A 138 -13.25 15.83 -12.05
C THR A 138 -14.71 16.23 -11.88
N PHE A 139 -15.44 15.64 -10.92
CA PHE A 139 -16.82 16.04 -10.64
C PHE A 139 -16.93 17.47 -10.10
N LEU A 140 -15.94 17.90 -9.32
CA LEU A 140 -15.90 19.24 -8.74
C LEU A 140 -15.56 20.33 -9.76
N TYR A 141 -14.64 20.06 -10.70
CA TYR A 141 -14.39 20.96 -11.83
C TYR A 141 -15.61 21.08 -12.74
N ALA A 142 -16.35 19.99 -12.96
CA ALA A 142 -17.62 20.04 -13.68
C ALA A 142 -18.69 20.90 -12.96
N SER A 143 -18.56 21.09 -11.64
CA SER A 143 -19.40 21.96 -10.81
C SER A 143 -18.69 23.25 -10.32
N ALA A 144 -17.56 23.64 -10.93
CA ALA A 144 -16.79 24.87 -10.65
C ALA A 144 -16.31 25.06 -9.18
N SER A 145 -15.80 24.00 -8.54
CA SER A 145 -15.26 24.06 -7.17
C SER A 145 -13.92 23.32 -7.07
N ASN A 146 -13.07 23.70 -6.11
CA ASN A 146 -11.77 23.06 -5.87
C ASN A 146 -11.74 22.40 -4.49
N LEU A 147 -11.10 21.24 -4.37
CA LEU A 147 -10.74 20.65 -3.07
C LEU A 147 -9.46 21.34 -2.56
N GLY A 148 -9.38 21.61 -1.26
CA GLY A 148 -8.15 22.11 -0.63
C GLY A 148 -7.12 21.00 -0.42
N ASP A 149 -5.86 21.26 -0.78
CA ASP A 149 -4.73 20.30 -0.78
C ASP A 149 -4.24 19.82 0.61
N PHE A 150 -4.86 20.24 1.72
CA PHE A 150 -4.32 20.02 3.08
C PHE A 150 -4.73 18.70 3.75
N GLN A 151 -5.32 17.77 3.01
CA GLN A 151 -5.77 16.50 3.57
C GLN A 151 -5.36 15.40 2.63
N THR A 152 -4.25 14.72 2.94
CA THR A 152 -4.17 13.25 3.08
C THR A 152 -2.71 12.84 3.23
N ASN A 153 -2.24 12.66 4.47
CA ASN A 153 -1.11 11.76 4.73
C ASN A 153 -1.06 11.27 6.19
N MET A 154 -2.24 10.98 6.75
CA MET A 154 -2.40 10.53 8.15
C MET A 154 -2.78 9.06 8.26
N ILE A 155 -2.61 8.28 7.19
CA ILE A 155 -2.80 6.84 7.24
C ILE A 155 -1.45 6.19 6.97
N GLN A 156 -0.65 6.11 8.04
CA GLN A 156 0.44 5.15 8.08
C GLN A 156 -0.19 3.79 7.81
N VAL A 157 0.11 3.19 6.66
CA VAL A 157 -0.20 1.77 6.40
C VAL A 157 0.40 1.02 7.58
N GLY A 158 -0.47 0.51 8.46
CA GLY A 158 -0.18 0.33 9.88
C GLY A 158 1.22 -0.22 10.15
N TRP A 159 1.95 0.44 11.05
CA TRP A 159 3.27 -0.02 11.50
C TRP A 159 3.11 -1.40 12.15
N THR A 160 3.21 -2.46 11.35
CA THR A 160 3.19 -3.84 11.80
C THR A 160 4.57 -4.43 11.55
N GLY A 161 5.16 -5.01 12.58
CA GLY A 161 6.40 -5.78 12.43
C GLY A 161 6.20 -7.01 11.54
N ALA A 162 7.31 -7.60 11.09
CA ALA A 162 7.26 -8.84 10.35
C ALA A 162 6.77 -10.01 11.23
N TYR A 163 6.07 -10.97 10.61
CA TYR A 163 5.52 -12.12 11.33
C TYR A 163 6.66 -13.01 11.87
N PRO A 164 6.67 -13.43 13.15
CA PRO A 164 7.83 -14.05 13.79
C PRO A 164 8.27 -15.38 13.15
N VAL A 165 7.34 -16.12 12.53
CA VAL A 165 7.62 -17.42 11.91
C VAL A 165 7.76 -17.28 10.40
N LEU A 166 8.84 -17.82 9.82
CA LEU A 166 9.07 -17.76 8.39
C LEU A 166 8.16 -18.73 7.62
N SER A 167 7.30 -18.20 6.75
CA SER A 167 6.44 -19.03 5.91
C SER A 167 7.18 -19.64 4.71
N ARG A 168 6.81 -20.85 4.26
CA ARG A 168 7.37 -21.42 3.02
C ARG A 168 6.96 -20.65 1.75
N LYS A 169 5.78 -20.02 1.77
CA LYS A 169 5.26 -19.20 0.66
C LYS A 169 6.13 -17.96 0.47
N ARG A 170 6.49 -17.63 -0.78
CA ARG A 170 7.17 -16.36 -1.13
C ARG A 170 6.12 -15.28 -1.46
N PRO A 171 6.34 -14.02 -1.04
CA PRO A 171 5.52 -12.91 -1.47
C PRO A 171 5.66 -12.68 -2.99
N THR A 172 4.64 -12.09 -3.61
CA THR A 172 4.69 -11.73 -5.03
C THR A 172 5.61 -10.53 -5.22
N ALA A 173 6.62 -10.65 -6.08
CA ALA A 173 7.58 -9.58 -6.39
C ALA A 173 7.23 -8.76 -7.65
N ASN A 174 6.33 -9.27 -8.51
CA ASN A 174 5.96 -8.58 -9.75
C ASN A 174 4.74 -7.69 -9.55
N LEU A 175 4.94 -6.37 -9.68
CA LEU A 175 3.87 -5.37 -9.59
C LEU A 175 2.86 -5.54 -10.74
N VAL A 176 3.38 -5.72 -11.95
CA VAL A 176 2.57 -5.93 -13.16
C VAL A 176 2.25 -7.41 -13.29
N SER A 177 1.41 -7.91 -12.39
CA SER A 177 0.85 -9.25 -12.47
C SER A 177 -0.66 -9.16 -12.60
N ARG A 178 -1.27 -10.04 -13.40
CA ARG A 178 -2.73 -10.16 -13.51
C ARG A 178 -3.39 -10.33 -12.15
N LYS A 179 -2.73 -11.03 -11.21
CA LYS A 179 -3.20 -11.26 -9.84
C LYS A 179 -3.24 -9.98 -8.99
N VAL A 180 -2.46 -8.96 -9.34
CA VAL A 180 -2.37 -7.68 -8.62
C VAL A 180 -3.20 -6.62 -9.33
N LEU A 181 -3.10 -6.53 -10.66
CA LEU A 181 -3.72 -5.47 -11.44
C LEU A 181 -5.23 -5.65 -11.59
N VAL A 182 -5.73 -6.87 -11.84
CA VAL A 182 -7.18 -7.12 -11.99
C VAL A 182 -7.97 -6.70 -10.74
N PRO A 183 -7.61 -7.13 -9.51
CA PRO A 183 -8.33 -6.67 -8.33
C PRO A 183 -8.12 -5.19 -8.05
N LEU A 184 -6.95 -4.61 -8.38
CA LEU A 184 -6.70 -3.18 -8.21
C LEU A 184 -7.62 -2.33 -9.11
N VAL A 185 -7.68 -2.64 -10.41
CA VAL A 185 -8.55 -1.95 -11.37
C VAL A 185 -10.02 -2.17 -11.02
N GLY A 186 -10.41 -3.38 -10.58
CA GLY A 186 -11.76 -3.65 -10.09
C GLY A 186 -12.14 -2.75 -8.91
N GLN A 187 -11.25 -2.60 -7.92
CA GLN A 187 -11.46 -1.71 -6.77
C GLN A 187 -11.53 -0.23 -7.18
N MET A 188 -10.74 0.20 -8.16
CA MET A 188 -10.83 1.56 -8.72
C MET A 188 -12.20 1.81 -9.36
N ILE A 189 -12.67 0.90 -10.22
CA ILE A 189 -13.98 1.02 -10.88
C ILE A 189 -15.10 1.09 -9.84
N ILE A 190 -15.09 0.22 -8.83
CA ILE A 190 -16.08 0.23 -7.75
C ILE A 190 -16.07 1.57 -7.01
N SER A 191 -14.88 2.11 -6.70
CA SER A 191 -14.74 3.39 -6.00
C SER A 191 -15.31 4.55 -6.83
N ILE A 192 -15.04 4.57 -8.13
CA ILE A 192 -15.56 5.56 -9.09
C ILE A 192 -17.08 5.46 -9.20
N LEU A 193 -17.62 4.24 -9.32
CA LEU A 193 -19.07 4.02 -9.39
C LEU A 193 -19.77 4.48 -8.10
N TYR A 194 -19.18 4.19 -6.94
CA TYR A 194 -19.72 4.62 -5.65
C TYR A 194 -19.78 6.16 -5.54
N GLN A 195 -18.71 6.87 -5.92
CA GLN A 195 -18.71 8.33 -5.98
C GLN A 195 -19.71 8.88 -7.00
N SER A 196 -19.81 8.24 -8.17
CA SER A 196 -20.75 8.63 -9.23
C SER A 196 -22.20 8.51 -8.75
N ILE A 197 -22.56 7.38 -8.15
CA ILE A 197 -23.91 7.14 -7.60
C ILE A 197 -24.21 8.20 -6.53
N GLY A 198 -23.30 8.44 -5.58
CA GLY A 198 -23.46 9.46 -4.55
C GLY A 198 -23.65 10.87 -5.11
N PHE A 199 -22.93 11.22 -6.17
CA PHE A 199 -23.09 12.50 -6.85
C PHE A 199 -24.46 12.63 -7.55
N PHE A 200 -24.88 11.62 -8.31
CA PHE A 200 -26.15 11.64 -9.04
C PHE A 200 -27.37 11.58 -8.11
N THR A 201 -27.32 10.86 -6.99
CA THR A 201 -28.43 10.82 -6.02
C THR A 201 -28.67 12.18 -5.38
N VAL A 202 -27.60 12.88 -5.01
CA VAL A 202 -27.69 14.27 -4.54
C VAL A 202 -28.30 15.14 -5.63
N ARG A 203 -27.82 15.07 -6.88
CA ARG A 203 -28.42 15.84 -8.00
C ARG A 203 -29.92 15.57 -8.20
N LYS A 204 -30.36 14.33 -8.06
CA LYS A 204 -31.79 13.98 -8.14
C LYS A 204 -32.59 14.54 -6.97
N GLN A 205 -32.05 14.51 -5.75
CA GLN A 205 -32.68 15.15 -4.58
C GLN A 205 -32.78 16.68 -4.76
N ASN A 206 -31.79 17.31 -5.40
CA ASN A 206 -31.82 18.75 -5.72
C ASN A 206 -32.98 19.08 -6.66
N CYS A 207 -33.24 18.20 -7.62
CA CYS A 207 -34.30 18.37 -8.61
C CYS A 207 -35.70 18.13 -8.00
N LEU A 208 -35.84 17.19 -7.06
CA LEU A 208 -37.13 16.81 -6.46
C LEU A 208 -37.57 17.71 -5.28
N ILE A 209 -36.64 18.28 -4.51
CA ILE A 209 -36.96 19.05 -3.27
C ILE A 209 -37.07 20.57 -3.53
N PHE A 210 -36.76 21.04 -4.74
CA PHE A 210 -36.91 22.46 -5.09
C PHE A 210 -38.38 22.94 -5.07
N ASP A 211 -39.35 22.01 -5.15
CA ASP A 211 -40.78 22.33 -5.27
C ASP A 211 -41.55 22.42 -3.93
N THR A 212 -40.92 22.17 -2.76
CA THR A 212 -41.65 22.21 -1.48
C THR A 212 -40.85 22.84 -0.34
N TYR A 213 -41.01 24.16 -0.21
CA TYR A 213 -40.99 24.95 1.03
C TYR A 213 -39.92 24.58 2.10
N THR A 214 -38.65 24.41 1.72
CA THR A 214 -37.48 24.58 2.63
C THR A 214 -36.19 24.76 1.82
N PRO A 215 -35.44 25.87 1.94
CA PRO A 215 -34.17 26.04 1.23
C PRO A 215 -33.07 25.28 1.99
N ARG A 216 -33.09 23.95 1.91
CA ARG A 216 -31.99 23.09 2.41
C ARG A 216 -30.83 23.02 1.42
N PHE A 217 -30.98 23.65 0.27
CA PHE A 217 -30.06 23.56 -0.86
C PHE A 217 -29.74 24.94 -1.40
N ILE A 218 -28.45 25.27 -1.44
CA ILE A 218 -27.94 26.53 -1.98
C ILE A 218 -27.55 26.24 -3.45
N PRO A 219 -28.24 26.83 -4.44
CA PRO A 219 -27.86 26.66 -5.84
C PRO A 219 -26.47 27.26 -6.10
N PRO A 220 -25.72 26.75 -7.10
CA PRO A 220 -24.40 27.25 -7.40
C PRO A 220 -24.48 28.69 -7.91
N VAL A 221 -24.10 29.65 -7.07
CA VAL A 221 -23.84 31.03 -7.51
C VAL A 221 -22.40 31.04 -8.02
N LEU A 222 -22.24 31.14 -9.34
CA LEU A 222 -20.95 31.22 -10.03
C LEU A 222 -20.25 32.55 -9.73
N ASP A 223 -19.63 32.65 -8.56
CA ASP A 223 -18.77 33.77 -8.18
C ASP A 223 -17.32 33.42 -8.55
N LYS A 224 -16.86 33.86 -9.73
CA LYS A 224 -15.48 33.63 -10.24
C LYS A 224 -14.36 34.16 -9.30
N ASN A 225 -14.72 34.97 -8.31
CA ASN A 225 -13.81 35.62 -7.37
C ASN A 225 -13.67 34.90 -6.02
N LYS A 226 -14.40 33.80 -5.77
CA LYS A 226 -14.30 33.01 -4.54
C LYS A 226 -13.85 31.59 -4.87
N SER A 227 -12.70 31.18 -4.32
CA SER A 227 -12.13 29.85 -4.52
C SER A 227 -12.90 28.72 -3.82
N ASN A 228 -13.65 29.05 -2.76
CA ASN A 228 -14.41 28.10 -1.94
C ASN A 228 -15.90 28.42 -1.96
N ILE A 229 -16.59 27.98 -3.02
CA ILE A 229 -18.05 28.08 -3.07
C ILE A 229 -18.62 26.87 -2.31
N MET A 230 -19.42 27.13 -1.26
CA MET A 230 -20.02 26.08 -0.46
C MET A 230 -21.12 25.36 -1.25
N HIS A 231 -20.81 24.15 -1.68
CA HIS A 231 -21.74 23.26 -2.37
C HIS A 231 -21.99 22.00 -1.53
N SER A 232 -23.24 21.63 -1.43
CA SER A 232 -23.70 20.35 -0.88
C SER A 232 -23.16 19.16 -1.69
N GLU A 233 -23.01 19.30 -3.01
CA GLU A 233 -22.33 18.30 -3.86
C GLU A 233 -20.86 18.11 -3.43
N ASN A 234 -20.15 19.21 -3.12
CA ASN A 234 -18.77 19.17 -2.65
C ASN A 234 -18.67 18.49 -1.27
N THR A 235 -19.58 18.84 -0.36
CA THR A 235 -19.59 18.24 0.99
C THR A 235 -19.83 16.72 0.93
N VAL A 236 -20.77 16.26 0.10
CA VAL A 236 -21.05 14.83 -0.05
C VAL A 236 -19.88 14.11 -0.72
N LEU A 237 -19.32 14.65 -1.81
CA LEU A 237 -18.14 14.07 -2.46
C LEU A 237 -16.96 13.97 -1.49
N PHE A 238 -16.72 15.02 -0.70
CA PHE A 238 -15.68 15.04 0.31
C PHE A 238 -15.86 13.92 1.35
N LEU A 239 -17.06 13.80 1.92
CA LEU A 239 -17.38 12.76 2.91
C LEU A 239 -17.24 11.33 2.34
N LEU A 240 -17.72 11.11 1.11
CA LEU A 240 -17.61 9.82 0.42
C LEU A 240 -16.14 9.48 0.14
N SER A 241 -15.33 10.45 -0.27
CA SER A 241 -13.89 10.26 -0.50
C SER A 241 -13.15 9.93 0.80
N CYS A 242 -13.43 10.64 1.90
CA CYS A 242 -12.88 10.31 3.22
C CYS A 242 -13.23 8.88 3.66
N PHE A 243 -14.49 8.47 3.47
CA PHE A 243 -14.92 7.09 3.76
C PHE A 243 -14.13 6.08 2.91
N LEU A 244 -14.01 6.29 1.61
CA LEU A 244 -13.27 5.39 0.71
C LEU A 244 -11.78 5.30 1.06
N TYR A 245 -11.15 6.40 1.50
CA TYR A 245 -9.76 6.38 1.95
C TYR A 245 -9.55 5.51 3.19
N ILE A 246 -10.39 5.71 4.21
CA ILE A 246 -10.34 4.91 5.44
C ILE A 246 -10.61 3.44 5.12
N PHE A 247 -11.65 3.17 4.33
CA PHE A 247 -12.05 1.82 3.94
C PHE A 247 -10.94 1.11 3.14
N SER A 248 -10.33 1.79 2.17
CA SER A 248 -9.23 1.24 1.35
C SER A 248 -8.00 0.91 2.20
N SER A 249 -7.68 1.74 3.20
CA SER A 249 -6.59 1.45 4.13
C SER A 249 -6.83 0.17 4.92
N VAL A 250 -8.05 -0.02 5.44
CA VAL A 250 -8.42 -1.21 6.22
C VAL A 250 -8.33 -2.47 5.37
N ILE A 251 -8.88 -2.45 4.16
CA ILE A 251 -8.87 -3.61 3.25
C ILE A 251 -7.43 -4.00 2.85
N LEU A 252 -6.58 -3.02 2.57
CA LEU A 252 -5.19 -3.26 2.14
C LEU A 252 -4.24 -3.58 3.29
N SER A 253 -4.69 -3.41 4.54
CA SER A 253 -3.97 -3.76 5.76
C SER A 253 -4.04 -5.28 6.03
N VAL A 254 -3.52 -6.06 5.08
CA VAL A 254 -3.48 -7.53 5.16
C VAL A 254 -2.40 -7.99 6.15
N GLY A 255 -2.78 -8.86 7.09
CA GLY A 255 -1.90 -9.41 8.14
C GLY A 255 -1.11 -10.66 7.73
N PRO A 256 -1.15 -11.76 8.53
CA PRO A 256 -0.34 -12.97 8.31
C PRO A 256 -0.50 -13.56 6.89
N PRO A 257 0.54 -14.17 6.28
CA PRO A 257 1.69 -14.81 6.95
C PRO A 257 3.00 -14.00 6.97
N PHE A 258 3.03 -12.80 6.39
CA PHE A 258 4.27 -12.01 6.27
C PHE A 258 4.34 -10.85 7.26
N ARG A 259 3.17 -10.31 7.64
CA ARG A 259 3.05 -9.21 8.61
C ARG A 259 2.25 -9.69 9.82
N GLN A 260 2.49 -9.05 10.95
CA GLN A 260 1.63 -9.25 12.13
C GLN A 260 0.22 -8.74 11.86
N SER A 261 -0.74 -9.23 12.66
CA SER A 261 -2.13 -8.79 12.55
C SER A 261 -2.25 -7.32 12.97
N VAL A 262 -2.91 -6.54 12.11
CA VAL A 262 -3.16 -5.11 12.33
C VAL A 262 -4.18 -4.90 13.47
N ALA A 263 -4.95 -5.95 13.84
CA ALA A 263 -5.89 -5.90 14.95
C ALA A 263 -5.23 -5.69 16.32
N LEU A 264 -3.91 -5.91 16.44
CA LEU A 264 -3.17 -5.65 17.67
C LEU A 264 -2.61 -4.22 17.73
N ASN A 265 -2.73 -3.43 16.64
CA ASN A 265 -2.24 -2.06 16.60
C ASN A 265 -3.27 -1.10 17.16
N TYR A 266 -3.06 -0.69 18.41
CA TYR A 266 -3.86 0.35 19.10
C TYR A 266 -4.04 1.62 18.25
N PHE A 267 -3.01 2.02 17.48
CA PHE A 267 -3.08 3.19 16.62
C PHE A 267 -4.07 3.04 15.46
N GLN A 268 -4.11 1.89 14.79
CA GLN A 268 -5.06 1.67 13.70
C GLN A 268 -6.50 1.60 14.24
N ILE A 269 -6.69 0.94 15.39
CA ILE A 269 -7.98 0.92 16.08
C ILE A 269 -8.40 2.33 16.46
N PHE A 270 -7.49 3.15 16.98
CA PHE A 270 -7.75 4.55 17.30
C PHE A 270 -8.22 5.35 16.08
N ILE A 271 -7.54 5.23 14.93
CA ILE A 271 -7.95 5.89 13.68
C ILE A 271 -9.31 5.40 13.19
N LEU A 272 -9.59 4.10 13.31
CA LEU A 272 -10.89 3.53 12.98
C LEU A 272 -12.01 4.05 13.88
N CYS A 273 -11.77 4.11 15.20
CA CYS A 273 -12.69 4.69 16.16
C CYS A 273 -12.93 6.17 15.89
N LEU A 274 -11.88 6.93 15.54
CA LEU A 274 -12.00 8.35 15.21
C LEU A 274 -12.81 8.54 13.93
N GLY A 275 -12.55 7.75 12.87
CA GLY A 275 -13.33 7.78 11.63
C GLY A 275 -14.80 7.39 11.85
N ALA A 276 -15.07 6.34 12.64
CA ALA A 276 -16.43 5.96 13.00
C ALA A 276 -17.13 7.05 13.83
N SER A 277 -16.42 7.65 14.78
CA SER A 277 -16.95 8.75 15.58
C SER A 277 -17.28 9.97 14.72
N TYR A 278 -16.46 10.27 13.71
CA TYR A 278 -16.73 11.35 12.76
C TYR A 278 -18.00 11.10 11.96
N LEU A 279 -18.21 9.88 11.47
CA LEU A 279 -19.45 9.52 10.75
C LEU A 279 -20.68 9.59 11.65
N VAL A 280 -20.57 9.15 12.90
CA VAL A 280 -21.65 9.24 13.90
C VAL A 280 -21.97 10.70 14.22
N VAL A 281 -20.95 11.53 14.44
CA VAL A 281 -21.12 12.97 14.68
C VAL A 281 -21.73 13.65 13.47
N ALA A 282 -21.29 13.32 12.25
CA ALA A 282 -21.87 13.85 11.01
C ALA A 282 -23.37 13.49 10.93
N TRP A 283 -23.72 12.22 11.14
CA TRP A 283 -25.12 11.76 11.13
C TRP A 283 -25.98 12.42 12.21
N LEU A 284 -25.48 12.51 13.44
CA LEU A 284 -26.17 13.21 14.55
C LEU A 284 -26.31 14.71 14.28
N SER A 285 -25.28 15.31 13.67
CA SER A 285 -25.30 16.73 13.33
C SER A 285 -26.38 17.03 12.30
N GLU A 286 -26.52 16.18 11.28
CA GLU A 286 -27.53 16.36 10.23
C GLU A 286 -28.94 16.03 10.72
N GLY A 287 -29.10 14.96 11.51
CA GLY A 287 -30.39 14.51 12.01
C GLY A 287 -30.98 15.40 13.10
N TYR A 288 -30.15 15.90 14.02
CA TYR A 288 -30.62 16.54 15.25
C TYR A 288 -30.05 17.94 15.47
N LEU A 289 -28.73 18.10 15.35
CA LEU A 289 -28.06 19.35 15.75
C LEU A 289 -28.37 20.52 14.81
N LEU A 290 -28.21 20.32 13.50
CA LEU A 290 -28.42 21.34 12.46
C LEU A 290 -29.91 21.74 12.33
N PRO A 291 -30.88 20.81 12.37
CA PRO A 291 -32.30 21.18 12.42
C PRO A 291 -32.68 21.92 13.70
N TRP A 292 -32.09 21.57 14.84
CA TRP A 292 -32.34 22.28 16.11
C TRP A 292 -31.72 23.68 16.11
N LEU A 293 -30.47 23.82 15.67
CA LEU A 293 -29.76 25.10 15.50
C LEU A 293 -30.49 26.03 14.52
N SER A 294 -30.97 25.51 13.39
CA SER A 294 -31.72 26.31 12.41
C SER A 294 -33.05 26.83 12.98
N ARG A 295 -33.78 26.00 13.74
CA ARG A 295 -35.00 26.43 14.47
C ARG A 295 -34.70 27.48 15.54
N PHE A 296 -33.60 27.32 16.26
CA PHE A 296 -33.16 28.26 17.31
C PHE A 296 -32.74 29.61 16.71
N MET A 297 -31.90 29.60 15.67
CA MET A 297 -31.51 30.80 14.93
C MET A 297 -32.70 31.47 14.25
N GLY A 298 -33.62 30.71 13.67
CA GLY A 298 -34.88 31.23 13.12
C GLY A 298 -35.70 31.97 14.19
N LYS A 299 -35.80 31.44 15.41
CA LYS A 299 -36.47 32.13 16.53
C LYS A 299 -35.76 33.42 16.96
N ILE A 300 -34.42 33.46 16.92
CA ILE A 300 -33.64 34.67 17.25
C ILE A 300 -33.77 35.72 16.16
N MET A 301 -33.71 35.33 14.89
CA MET A 301 -33.77 36.25 13.76
C MET A 301 -35.18 36.82 13.56
N ASN A 302 -36.22 36.01 13.78
CA ASN A 302 -37.63 36.45 13.74
C ASN A 302 -38.03 37.30 14.97
N ARG A 303 -37.17 37.38 16.01
CA ARG A 303 -37.28 38.38 17.08
C ARG A 303 -36.68 39.73 16.70
N ARG A 304 -35.79 39.79 15.69
CA ARG A 304 -35.17 41.02 15.20
C ARG A 304 -35.90 41.65 14.01
N SER A 305 -36.66 40.89 13.22
CA SER A 305 -37.50 41.45 12.14
C SER A 305 -38.80 42.04 12.70
N PRO A 306 -39.19 43.27 12.33
CA PRO A 306 -40.47 43.82 12.77
C PRO A 306 -41.61 42.99 12.16
N LYS A 307 -42.51 42.48 13.01
CA LYS A 307 -43.72 41.73 12.59
C LYS A 307 -44.42 42.50 11.47
N GLN A 308 -44.60 41.88 10.30
CA GLN A 308 -45.27 42.48 9.12
C GLN A 308 -46.61 43.16 9.46
N ARG A 309 -47.31 42.73 10.51
CA ARG A 309 -48.53 43.37 11.04
C ARG A 309 -48.34 44.84 11.44
N LYS A 310 -47.13 45.28 11.82
CA LYS A 310 -46.81 46.70 12.07
C LYS A 310 -46.62 47.48 10.77
N ILE A 311 -46.07 46.87 9.73
CA ILE A 311 -45.84 47.52 8.43
C ILE A 311 -47.18 47.82 7.75
N TYR A 312 -48.13 46.88 7.76
CA TYR A 312 -49.49 47.13 7.23
C TYR A 312 -50.27 48.18 8.02
N LYS A 313 -50.08 48.27 9.35
CA LYS A 313 -50.69 49.34 10.15
C LYS A 313 -50.10 50.71 9.85
N VAL A 314 -48.80 50.80 9.60
CA VAL A 314 -48.15 52.07 9.24
C VAL A 314 -48.63 52.55 7.87
N VAL A 315 -48.74 51.66 6.88
CA VAL A 315 -49.26 51.98 5.53
C VAL A 315 -50.76 52.34 5.56
N SER A 316 -51.56 51.68 6.40
CA SER A 316 -52.98 52.02 6.59
C SER A 316 -53.21 53.32 7.35
N SER A 317 -52.21 53.84 8.07
CA SER A 317 -52.29 55.13 8.76
C SER A 317 -51.70 56.30 7.97
N SER A 318 -51.10 56.01 6.81
CA SER A 318 -50.52 57.02 5.89
C SER A 318 -51.23 57.09 4.52
N MET A 319 -52.40 56.43 4.40
CA MET A 319 -53.46 56.72 3.42
C MET A 319 -54.62 57.38 4.15
#